data_AF-A0A941RLU3-F1
#
_entry.id   AF-A0A941RLU3-F1
#
_cell.length_a   1.000
_cell.length_b   1.000
_cell.length_c   1.000
_cell.angle_alpha   90.00
_cell.angle_beta   90.00
_cell.angle_gamma   90.00
#
_symmetry.space_group_name_H-M   'P 1'
#
loop_
_entity.id
_entity.type
_entity.pdbx_description
1 polymer ?
#
loop_
_entity_poly.entity_id
_entity_poly.type
_entity_poly.pdbx_seq_one_letter_code
_entity_poly.pdbx_strand_id
1 'polypeptide(L)'
;MKCAELAEAIQHLEGLFQIGACDAPQVIANLKSLLAGASALSVSQLSKKLAKVSGEKPGTAPIDVSGIPQLCEVLVSFLKSTGKPAVIKELQELSNSLGSLKRVNPEDLAAKSASPKQQSGSSRPAPAQRLDLVQMHLRLLEQSLGDDVGFTSAFRALEADTNMGTGEFVSLAKQFSFASTKSKSAALKKIWARHQALMTSRAKAAATAGRIAG
;
A
#
# COMPACT_ATOMS: atom_id res chain seq x y z
N MET A 1 2.29 -12.01 1.58
CA MET A 1 2.53 -13.23 0.78
C MET A 1 1.47 -13.36 -0.32
N LYS A 2 1.82 -13.86 -1.51
CA LYS A 2 0.83 -14.14 -2.57
C LYS A 2 0.07 -15.44 -2.27
N CYS A 3 -1.19 -15.55 -2.69
CA CYS A 3 -1.98 -16.77 -2.49
C CYS A 3 -1.34 -18.01 -3.17
N ALA A 4 -0.65 -17.82 -4.31
CA ALA A 4 0.09 -18.89 -4.98
C ALA A 4 1.27 -19.44 -4.15
N GLU A 5 2.04 -18.55 -3.51
CA GLU A 5 3.18 -18.93 -2.65
C GLU A 5 2.71 -19.70 -1.40
N LEU A 6 1.55 -19.31 -0.85
CA LEU A 6 0.93 -20.02 0.27
C LEU A 6 0.42 -21.40 -0.15
N ALA A 7 -0.20 -21.52 -1.33
CA ALA A 7 -0.67 -22.80 -1.85
C ALA A 7 0.47 -23.79 -2.06
N GLU A 8 1.62 -23.32 -2.57
CA GLU A 8 2.84 -24.10 -2.70
C GLU A 8 3.40 -24.54 -1.33
N ALA A 9 3.46 -23.64 -0.36
CA ALA A 9 3.87 -23.98 1.00
C ALA A 9 2.95 -25.05 1.64
N ILE A 10 1.64 -24.96 1.43
CA ILE A 10 0.68 -25.96 1.91
C ILE A 10 0.87 -27.29 1.18
N GLN A 11 1.20 -27.29 -0.11
CA GLN A 11 1.52 -28.50 -0.88
C GLN A 11 2.71 -29.25 -0.28
N HIS A 12 3.74 -28.55 0.19
CA HIS A 12 4.88 -29.17 0.88
C HIS A 12 4.50 -29.72 2.26
N LEU A 13 3.57 -29.09 2.96
CA LEU A 13 3.12 -29.52 4.28
C LEU A 13 2.10 -30.67 4.23
N GLU A 14 1.41 -30.87 3.10
CA GLU A 14 0.48 -32.00 2.89
C GLU A 14 1.16 -33.36 3.15
N GLY A 15 2.46 -33.49 2.83
CA GLY A 15 3.24 -34.69 3.15
C GLY A 15 3.49 -34.92 4.64
N LEU A 16 3.40 -33.87 5.47
CA LEU A 16 3.57 -33.95 6.93
C LEU A 16 2.24 -34.18 7.66
N PHE A 17 1.12 -33.75 7.08
CA PHE A 17 -0.21 -33.87 7.68
C PHE A 17 -0.90 -35.23 7.50
N GLN A 18 -0.28 -36.20 6.81
CA GLN A 18 -0.77 -37.59 6.72
C GLN A 18 -0.77 -38.35 8.07
N ILE A 19 -0.28 -37.74 9.16
CA ILE A 19 0.00 -38.41 10.44
C ILE A 19 -1.10 -38.16 11.51
N GLY A 20 -2.16 -37.40 11.22
CA GLY A 20 -3.17 -37.04 12.25
C GLY A 20 -4.62 -37.18 11.80
N ALA A 21 -5.45 -37.79 12.65
CA ALA A 21 -6.88 -38.09 12.48
C ALA A 21 -7.81 -36.86 12.42
N CYS A 22 -7.63 -36.02 11.41
CA CYS A 22 -8.60 -35.01 11.01
C CYS A 22 -8.90 -35.20 9.52
N ASP A 23 -10.03 -34.67 9.06
CA ASP A 23 -10.35 -34.46 7.64
C ASP A 23 -9.38 -33.46 6.95
N ALA A 24 -8.11 -33.41 7.39
CA ALA A 24 -7.04 -32.57 6.93
C ALA A 24 -6.86 -32.65 5.41
N PRO A 25 -6.96 -33.81 4.72
CA PRO A 25 -6.90 -33.84 3.26
C PRO A 25 -8.03 -33.03 2.61
N GLN A 26 -9.25 -33.12 3.14
CA GLN A 26 -10.41 -32.39 2.60
C GLN A 26 -10.32 -30.90 2.93
N VAL A 27 -9.89 -30.54 4.15
CA VAL A 27 -9.67 -29.14 4.56
C VAL A 27 -8.55 -28.49 3.75
N ILE A 28 -7.46 -29.23 3.48
CA ILE A 28 -6.36 -28.79 2.63
C ILE A 28 -6.84 -28.62 1.18
N ALA A 29 -7.63 -29.57 0.65
CA ALA A 29 -8.24 -29.45 -0.68
C ALA A 29 -9.16 -28.21 -0.78
N ASN A 30 -9.99 -27.97 0.24
CA ASN A 30 -10.86 -26.81 0.32
C ASN A 30 -10.05 -25.49 0.37
N LEU A 31 -8.96 -25.45 1.14
CA LEU A 31 -8.05 -24.30 1.19
C LEU A 31 -7.32 -24.08 -0.14
N LYS A 32 -6.88 -25.15 -0.81
CA LYS A 32 -6.28 -25.06 -2.15
C LYS A 32 -7.26 -24.52 -3.18
N SER A 33 -8.50 -25.01 -3.20
CA SER A 33 -9.54 -24.49 -4.10
C SER A 33 -9.87 -23.02 -3.83
N LEU A 34 -9.88 -22.60 -2.56
CA LEU A 34 -10.04 -21.20 -2.15
C LEU A 34 -8.89 -20.32 -2.67
N LEU A 35 -7.64 -20.79 -2.51
CA LEU A 35 -6.44 -20.07 -2.94
C LEU A 35 -6.29 -20.05 -4.46
N ALA A 36 -6.69 -21.11 -5.17
CA ALA A 36 -6.67 -21.19 -6.62
C ALA A 36 -7.60 -20.15 -7.26
N GLY A 37 -8.83 -20.01 -6.75
CA GLY A 37 -9.80 -18.98 -7.19
C GLY A 37 -9.35 -17.54 -6.89
N ALA A 38 -8.35 -17.37 -6.03
CA ALA A 38 -7.83 -16.08 -5.60
C ALA A 38 -6.31 -15.93 -5.82
N SER A 39 -5.73 -16.72 -6.73
CA SER A 39 -4.27 -16.81 -6.94
C SER A 39 -3.60 -15.47 -7.27
N ALA A 40 -4.33 -14.55 -7.91
CA ALA A 40 -3.90 -13.20 -8.23
C ALA A 40 -3.89 -12.22 -7.04
N LEU A 41 -4.44 -12.61 -5.89
CA LEU A 41 -4.56 -11.78 -4.69
C LEU A 41 -3.46 -12.10 -3.67
N SER A 42 -3.15 -11.12 -2.82
CA SER A 42 -2.40 -11.39 -1.59
C SER A 42 -3.31 -11.93 -0.49
N VAL A 43 -2.74 -12.64 0.48
CA VAL A 43 -3.49 -13.21 1.63
C VAL A 43 -4.26 -12.11 2.40
N SER A 44 -3.68 -10.92 2.56
CA SER A 44 -4.37 -9.77 3.17
C SER A 44 -5.49 -9.18 2.30
N GLN A 45 -5.41 -9.31 0.96
CA GLN A 45 -6.50 -8.92 0.08
C GLN A 45 -7.63 -9.96 0.10
N LEU A 46 -7.27 -11.24 0.19
CA LEU A 46 -8.23 -12.33 0.35
C LEU A 46 -9.02 -12.15 1.65
N SER A 47 -8.36 -11.96 2.80
CA SER A 47 -9.02 -11.77 4.10
C SER A 47 -9.98 -10.58 4.09
N LYS A 48 -9.55 -9.43 3.55
CA LYS A 48 -10.40 -8.23 3.40
C LYS A 48 -11.58 -8.43 2.46
N LYS A 49 -11.44 -9.27 1.43
CA LYS A 49 -12.54 -9.58 0.51
C LYS A 49 -13.52 -10.55 1.15
N LEU A 50 -13.03 -11.57 1.86
CA LEU A 50 -13.83 -12.52 2.62
C LEU A 50 -14.68 -11.80 3.68
N ALA A 51 -14.09 -10.87 4.43
CA ALA A 51 -14.82 -10.02 5.38
C ALA A 51 -15.95 -9.18 4.76
N LYS A 52 -15.94 -8.99 3.42
CA LYS A 52 -16.97 -8.26 2.66
C LYS A 52 -17.92 -9.17 1.88
N VAL A 53 -17.66 -10.49 1.85
CA VAL A 53 -18.57 -11.47 1.26
C VAL A 53 -19.57 -11.85 2.34
N SER A 54 -20.68 -11.11 2.37
CA SER A 54 -21.84 -11.43 3.19
C SER A 54 -22.95 -11.86 2.23
N GLY A 55 -23.15 -13.17 2.08
CA GLY A 55 -24.30 -13.74 1.38
C GLY A 55 -23.96 -14.87 0.43
N GLU A 56 -24.67 -15.99 0.61
CA GLU A 56 -24.79 -17.08 -0.37
C GLU A 56 -25.39 -16.50 -1.66
N LYS A 57 -24.64 -16.53 -2.76
CA LYS A 57 -25.23 -16.46 -4.09
C LYS A 57 -25.57 -17.87 -4.57
N PRO A 58 -26.78 -18.10 -5.10
CA PRO A 58 -27.16 -19.39 -5.67
C PRO A 58 -26.50 -19.55 -7.03
N GLY A 59 -25.68 -20.59 -7.20
CA GLY A 59 -25.08 -20.91 -8.50
C GLY A 59 -24.09 -22.08 -8.47
N THR A 60 -23.28 -22.20 -7.41
CA THR A 60 -22.27 -23.27 -7.29
C THR A 60 -22.16 -23.79 -5.86
N ALA A 61 -21.76 -25.06 -5.71
CA ALA A 61 -21.70 -25.75 -4.43
C ALA A 61 -20.70 -25.04 -3.48
N PRO A 62 -21.17 -24.51 -2.33
CA PRO A 62 -20.31 -23.79 -1.41
C PRO A 62 -19.23 -24.70 -0.82
N ILE A 63 -17.99 -24.20 -0.76
CA ILE A 63 -16.90 -24.89 -0.07
C ILE A 63 -17.10 -24.70 1.43
N ASP A 64 -17.08 -25.79 2.18
CA ASP A 64 -17.03 -25.76 3.64
C ASP A 64 -15.65 -25.30 4.10
N VAL A 65 -15.61 -24.14 4.77
CA VAL A 65 -14.37 -23.53 5.27
C VAL A 65 -14.21 -23.69 6.77
N SER A 66 -15.11 -24.43 7.44
CA SER A 66 -15.18 -24.54 8.90
C SER A 66 -13.92 -25.14 9.56
N GLY A 67 -13.15 -25.95 8.84
CA GLY A 67 -11.89 -26.54 9.30
C GLY A 67 -10.62 -25.73 8.96
N ILE A 68 -10.74 -24.71 8.10
CA ILE A 68 -9.59 -23.93 7.62
C ILE A 68 -8.99 -23.02 8.71
N PRO A 69 -9.77 -22.37 9.60
CA PRO A 69 -9.22 -21.59 10.71
C PRO A 69 -8.30 -22.40 11.62
N GLN A 70 -8.68 -23.62 11.97
CA GLN A 70 -7.90 -24.52 12.82
C GLN A 70 -6.59 -24.90 12.14
N LEU A 71 -6.61 -25.19 10.83
CA LEU A 71 -5.39 -25.42 10.06
C LEU A 71 -4.48 -24.18 10.05
N CYS A 72 -5.05 -22.98 9.91
CA CYS A 72 -4.29 -21.72 9.98
C CYS A 72 -3.68 -21.51 11.38
N GLU A 73 -4.37 -21.87 12.45
CA GLU A 73 -3.81 -21.79 13.82
C GLU A 73 -2.68 -22.78 14.06
N VAL A 74 -2.77 -24.01 13.52
CA VAL A 74 -1.69 -24.99 13.56
C VAL A 74 -0.48 -24.48 12.79
N LEU A 75 -0.68 -23.92 11.59
CA LEU A 75 0.40 -23.30 10.80
C LEU A 75 1.02 -22.10 11.52
N VAL A 76 0.21 -21.25 12.15
CA VAL A 76 0.69 -20.13 12.98
C VAL A 76 1.53 -20.65 14.14
N SER A 77 1.08 -21.70 14.82
CA SER A 77 1.81 -22.29 15.94
C SER A 77 3.14 -22.89 15.51
N PHE A 78 3.19 -23.52 14.34
CA PHE A 78 4.42 -24.04 13.74
C PHE A 78 5.37 -22.91 13.30
N LEU A 79 4.82 -21.84 12.72
CA LEU A 79 5.60 -20.69 12.24
C LEU A 79 6.01 -19.73 13.37
N LYS A 80 5.47 -19.83 14.58
CA LYS A 80 5.90 -19.01 15.73
C LYS A 80 7.38 -19.22 16.09
N SER A 81 7.94 -20.40 15.81
CA SER A 81 9.33 -20.75 16.13
C SER A 81 10.33 -20.40 15.02
N THR A 82 9.89 -20.31 13.76
CA THR A 82 10.77 -20.22 12.58
C THR A 82 10.35 -19.20 11.53
N GLY A 83 9.12 -18.69 11.62
CA GLY A 83 8.48 -17.88 10.59
C GLY A 83 8.69 -16.38 10.77
N LYS A 84 8.57 -15.65 9.66
CA LYS A 84 8.59 -14.18 9.66
C LYS A 84 7.31 -13.63 10.32
N PRO A 85 7.40 -12.62 11.21
CA PRO A 85 6.25 -12.09 11.94
C PRO A 85 5.14 -11.53 11.03
N ALA A 86 5.51 -11.03 9.84
CA ALA A 86 4.54 -10.57 8.84
C ALA A 86 3.64 -11.71 8.30
N VAL A 87 4.19 -12.91 8.11
CA VAL A 87 3.45 -14.08 7.60
C VAL A 87 2.50 -14.61 8.67
N ILE A 88 2.95 -14.66 9.92
CA ILE A 88 2.14 -15.05 11.08
C ILE A 88 0.91 -14.13 11.19
N LYS A 89 1.11 -12.82 11.06
CA LYS A 89 0.02 -11.84 11.12
C LYS A 89 -0.98 -12.02 9.96
N GLU A 90 -0.50 -12.25 8.74
CA GLU A 90 -1.37 -12.49 7.58
C GLU A 90 -2.22 -13.77 7.75
N LEU A 91 -1.65 -14.85 8.29
CA LEU A 91 -2.37 -16.10 8.57
C LEU A 91 -3.41 -15.94 9.70
N GLN A 92 -3.09 -15.16 10.73
CA GLN A 92 -4.04 -14.82 11.79
C GLN A 92 -5.21 -13.98 11.27
N GLU A 93 -4.93 -12.97 10.43
CA GLU A 93 -5.98 -12.17 9.78
C GLU A 93 -6.88 -13.02 8.88
N LEU A 94 -6.29 -14.00 8.16
CA LEU A 94 -7.04 -14.95 7.35
C LEU A 94 -7.92 -15.86 8.21
N SER A 95 -7.35 -16.44 9.28
CA SER A 95 -8.08 -17.31 10.21
C SER A 95 -9.28 -16.59 10.83
N ASN A 96 -9.09 -15.35 11.30
CA ASN A 96 -10.17 -14.55 11.88
C ASN A 96 -11.27 -14.23 10.86
N SER A 97 -10.89 -13.95 9.61
CA SER A 97 -11.86 -13.67 8.54
C SER A 97 -12.66 -14.92 8.16
N LEU A 98 -12.00 -16.08 8.12
CA LEU A 98 -12.63 -17.36 7.84
C LEU A 98 -13.46 -17.88 9.02
N GLY A 99 -13.07 -17.63 10.27
CA GLY A 99 -13.83 -18.03 11.45
C GLY A 99 -15.22 -17.38 11.52
N SER A 100 -15.41 -16.25 10.85
CA SER A 100 -16.72 -15.60 10.71
C SER A 100 -17.60 -16.17 9.59
N LEU A 101 -17.06 -17.04 8.73
CA LEU A 101 -17.73 -17.57 7.54
C LEU A 101 -17.83 -19.10 7.62
N LYS A 102 -19.02 -19.67 7.42
CA LYS A 102 -19.19 -21.13 7.36
C LYS A 102 -18.94 -21.70 5.98
N ARG A 103 -19.19 -20.91 4.93
CA ARG A 103 -19.19 -21.35 3.53
C ARG A 103 -18.70 -20.22 2.62
N VAL A 104 -17.90 -20.57 1.61
CA VAL A 104 -17.38 -19.60 0.63
C VAL A 104 -17.49 -20.18 -0.77
N ASN A 105 -17.95 -19.35 -1.71
CA ASN A 105 -17.98 -19.70 -3.14
C ASN A 105 -16.66 -19.28 -3.81
N PRO A 106 -15.88 -20.23 -4.36
CA PRO A 106 -14.60 -19.94 -5.02
C PRO A 106 -14.79 -19.11 -6.29
N GLU A 107 -15.94 -19.20 -6.96
CA GLU A 107 -16.25 -18.42 -8.16
C GLU A 107 -16.55 -16.95 -7.87
N ASP A 108 -17.11 -16.60 -6.70
CA ASP A 108 -17.22 -15.20 -6.29
C ASP A 108 -15.84 -14.57 -6.06
N LEU A 109 -14.87 -15.37 -5.63
CA LEU A 109 -13.48 -14.93 -5.50
C LEU A 109 -12.81 -14.82 -6.87
N ALA A 110 -13.04 -15.80 -7.76
CA ALA A 110 -12.53 -15.81 -9.13
C ALA A 110 -13.11 -14.67 -9.99
N ALA A 111 -14.43 -14.45 -9.96
CA ALA A 111 -15.07 -13.35 -10.68
C ALA A 111 -14.61 -11.98 -10.15
N LYS A 112 -14.40 -11.85 -8.83
CA LYS A 112 -13.87 -10.62 -8.21
C LYS A 112 -12.35 -10.48 -8.32
N SER A 113 -11.61 -11.52 -8.72
CA SER A 113 -10.16 -11.50 -8.97
C SER A 113 -9.83 -11.33 -10.46
N ALA A 114 -10.66 -11.89 -11.34
CA ALA A 114 -10.59 -11.78 -12.80
C ALA A 114 -11.21 -10.48 -13.35
N SER A 115 -12.05 -9.79 -12.57
CA SER A 115 -12.49 -8.44 -12.96
C SER A 115 -11.28 -7.50 -12.97
N PRO A 116 -10.84 -6.99 -14.14
CA PRO A 116 -9.86 -5.90 -14.16
C PRO A 116 -10.48 -4.78 -13.33
N LYS A 117 -9.72 -4.22 -12.38
CA LYS A 117 -10.13 -3.17 -11.44
C LYS A 117 -11.07 -2.15 -12.10
N GLN A 118 -12.37 -2.41 -12.13
CA GLN A 118 -13.38 -1.38 -12.23
C GLN A 118 -13.43 -0.82 -10.82
N GLN A 119 -12.58 0.18 -10.60
CA GLN A 119 -12.74 1.09 -9.49
C GLN A 119 -14.16 1.64 -9.59
N SER A 120 -15.07 1.07 -8.81
CA SER A 120 -16.30 1.73 -8.40
C SER A 120 -15.94 2.84 -7.42
N GLY A 121 -15.23 3.84 -7.95
CA GLY A 121 -15.32 5.20 -7.48
C GLY A 121 -15.81 5.97 -8.68
N SER A 122 -16.89 6.73 -8.54
CA SER A 122 -17.20 7.79 -9.49
C SER A 122 -16.06 8.82 -9.43
N SER A 123 -14.92 8.51 -10.04
CA SER A 123 -13.89 9.49 -10.30
C SER A 123 -14.41 10.31 -11.46
N ARG A 124 -15.00 11.44 -11.12
CA ARG A 124 -14.90 12.63 -11.97
C ARG A 124 -13.47 12.64 -12.52
N PRO A 125 -13.25 12.68 -13.84
CA PRO A 125 -11.92 12.59 -14.42
C PRO A 125 -11.01 13.56 -13.67
N ALA A 126 -9.92 13.03 -13.12
CA ALA A 126 -8.92 13.87 -12.45
C ALA A 126 -8.52 14.95 -13.47
N PRO A 127 -8.60 16.24 -13.14
CA PRO A 127 -8.18 17.29 -14.06
C PRO A 127 -6.76 16.96 -14.49
N ALA A 128 -6.54 16.93 -15.81
CA ALA A 128 -5.22 16.70 -16.38
C ALA A 128 -4.24 17.64 -15.67
N GLN A 129 -3.16 17.07 -15.10
CA GLN A 129 -2.19 17.86 -14.37
C GLN A 129 -1.67 18.96 -15.29
N ARG A 130 -1.80 20.21 -14.85
CA ARG A 130 -1.34 21.36 -15.62
C ARG A 130 0.17 21.46 -15.48
N LEU A 131 0.89 20.69 -16.28
CA LEU A 131 2.35 20.60 -16.23
C LEU A 131 3.01 21.96 -16.50
N ASP A 132 2.38 22.84 -17.29
CA ASP A 132 2.84 24.20 -17.55
C ASP A 132 2.90 25.05 -16.28
N LEU A 133 1.89 24.95 -15.40
CA LEU A 133 1.87 25.66 -14.13
C LEU A 133 2.97 25.16 -13.18
N VAL A 134 3.18 23.84 -13.15
CA VAL A 134 4.25 23.24 -12.35
C VAL A 134 5.62 23.74 -12.83
N GLN A 135 5.87 23.78 -14.14
CA GLN A 135 7.13 24.27 -14.69
C GLN A 135 7.34 25.76 -14.45
N MET A 136 6.30 26.59 -14.59
CA MET A 136 6.38 28.02 -14.31
C MET A 136 6.79 28.29 -12.86
N HIS A 137 6.09 27.67 -11.91
CA HIS A 137 6.39 27.82 -10.48
C HIS A 137 7.74 27.21 -10.10
N LEU A 138 8.12 26.08 -10.72
CA LEU A 138 9.45 25.49 -10.54
C LEU A 138 10.55 26.47 -10.93
N ARG A 139 10.44 27.08 -12.11
CA ARG A 139 11.41 28.05 -12.61
C ARG A 139 11.52 29.27 -11.68
N LEU A 140 10.41 29.81 -11.21
CA LEU A 140 10.41 30.95 -10.28
C LEU A 140 11.07 30.60 -8.93
N LEU A 141 10.78 29.42 -8.38
CA LEU A 141 11.41 28.96 -7.13
C LEU A 141 12.91 28.69 -7.31
N GLU A 142 13.33 28.17 -8.45
CA GLU A 142 14.76 27.92 -8.74
C GLU A 142 15.53 29.21 -8.98
N GLN A 143 14.94 30.18 -9.69
CA GLN A 143 15.55 31.49 -9.92
C GLN A 143 15.71 32.30 -8.63
N SER A 144 14.78 32.16 -7.70
CA SER A 144 14.82 32.81 -6.39
C SER A 144 15.56 32.00 -5.32
N LEU A 145 16.03 30.80 -5.65
CA LEU A 145 16.72 29.95 -4.69
C LEU A 145 18.04 30.61 -4.25
N GLY A 146 18.14 30.96 -2.98
CA GLY A 146 19.30 31.69 -2.48
C GLY A 146 19.07 33.16 -2.17
N ASP A 147 17.95 33.73 -2.62
CA ASP A 147 17.50 35.09 -2.33
C ASP A 147 16.28 35.02 -1.42
N ASP A 148 16.42 35.45 -0.16
CA ASP A 148 15.37 35.26 0.85
C ASP A 148 14.09 36.06 0.55
N VAL A 149 14.24 37.27 0.00
CA VAL A 149 13.12 38.14 -0.33
C VAL A 149 12.41 37.64 -1.58
N GLY A 150 13.18 37.34 -2.63
CA GLY A 150 12.65 36.77 -3.87
C GLY A 150 11.96 35.42 -3.65
N PHE A 151 12.56 34.55 -2.83
CA PHE A 151 12.02 33.21 -2.56
C PHE A 151 10.73 33.29 -1.76
N THR A 152 10.67 34.16 -0.74
CA THR A 152 9.45 34.36 0.05
C THR A 152 8.30 34.87 -0.81
N SER A 153 8.58 35.79 -1.73
CA SER A 153 7.58 36.30 -2.67
C SER A 153 7.05 35.20 -3.61
N ALA A 154 7.95 34.44 -4.24
CA ALA A 154 7.59 33.32 -5.12
C ALA A 154 6.82 32.22 -4.36
N PHE A 155 7.21 31.92 -3.13
CA PHE A 155 6.56 30.93 -2.29
C PHE A 155 5.13 31.36 -1.87
N ARG A 156 4.92 32.63 -1.54
CA ARG A 156 3.58 33.16 -1.25
C ARG A 156 2.67 33.16 -2.48
N ALA A 157 3.21 33.52 -3.65
CA ALA A 157 2.48 33.46 -4.91
C ALA A 157 2.04 32.02 -5.23
N LEU A 158 2.92 31.05 -5.01
CA LEU A 158 2.63 29.63 -5.13
C LEU A 158 1.55 29.15 -4.15
N GLU A 159 1.58 29.60 -2.89
CA GLU A 159 0.60 29.20 -1.88
C GLU A 159 -0.81 29.71 -2.20
N ALA A 160 -0.88 30.96 -2.68
CA ALA A 160 -2.10 31.67 -3.06
C ALA A 160 -2.68 31.23 -4.41
N ASP A 161 -1.92 30.51 -5.24
CA ASP A 161 -2.40 30.06 -6.55
C ASP A 161 -3.49 28.98 -6.40
N THR A 162 -4.75 29.38 -6.62
CA THR A 162 -5.92 28.50 -6.58
C THR A 162 -5.97 27.53 -7.75
N ASN A 163 -5.17 27.77 -8.80
CA ASN A 163 -5.06 26.87 -9.94
C ASN A 163 -4.15 25.66 -9.64
N MET A 164 -3.35 25.71 -8.58
CA MET A 164 -2.53 24.57 -8.21
C MET A 164 -3.34 23.56 -7.39
N GLY A 165 -3.55 22.37 -7.96
CA GLY A 165 -4.12 21.24 -7.24
C GLY A 165 -3.07 20.46 -6.43
N THR A 166 -3.52 19.54 -5.59
CA THR A 166 -2.64 18.73 -4.73
C THR A 166 -1.62 17.93 -5.54
N GLY A 167 -2.00 17.41 -6.71
CA GLY A 167 -1.10 16.66 -7.58
C GLY A 167 0.04 17.51 -8.14
N GLU A 168 -0.26 18.76 -8.51
CA GLU A 168 0.69 19.75 -8.97
C GLU A 168 1.70 20.10 -7.86
N PHE A 169 1.22 20.35 -6.62
CA PHE A 169 2.10 20.58 -5.48
C PHE A 169 3.04 19.41 -5.19
N VAL A 170 2.55 18.17 -5.25
CA VAL A 170 3.37 16.98 -5.05
C VAL A 170 4.43 16.84 -6.15
N SER A 171 4.04 17.10 -7.41
CA SER A 171 4.98 17.08 -8.54
C SER A 171 6.05 18.17 -8.41
N LEU A 172 5.65 19.39 -8.05
CA LEU A 172 6.54 20.52 -7.82
C LEU A 172 7.53 20.22 -6.69
N ALA A 173 7.06 19.70 -5.55
CA ALA A 173 7.93 19.33 -4.44
C ALA A 173 8.91 18.21 -4.83
N LYS A 174 8.47 17.25 -5.64
CA LYS A 174 9.35 16.18 -6.15
C LYS A 174 10.44 16.73 -7.08
N GLN A 175 10.11 17.65 -7.98
CA GLN A 175 11.08 18.25 -8.91
C GLN A 175 12.04 19.20 -8.18
N PHE A 176 11.51 20.05 -7.30
CA PHE A 176 12.29 21.06 -6.61
C PHE A 176 13.11 20.49 -5.44
N SER A 177 12.54 19.65 -4.58
CA SER A 177 13.19 19.17 -3.35
C SER A 177 13.60 17.70 -3.39
N PHE A 178 13.39 17.01 -4.52
CA PHE A 178 13.61 15.56 -4.67
C PHE A 178 12.83 14.69 -3.67
N ALA A 179 11.82 15.26 -2.98
CA ALA A 179 11.04 14.59 -1.96
C ALA A 179 9.62 14.29 -2.44
N SER A 180 9.20 13.04 -2.29
CA SER A 180 7.80 12.65 -2.53
C SER A 180 6.92 13.04 -1.33
N THR A 181 5.75 13.60 -1.61
CA THR A 181 4.79 14.04 -0.59
C THR A 181 3.37 13.58 -0.93
N LYS A 182 2.47 13.57 0.06
CA LYS A 182 1.09 13.10 -0.11
C LYS A 182 0.04 14.22 -0.01
N SER A 183 0.45 15.45 0.31
CA SER A 183 -0.46 16.58 0.54
C SER A 183 0.17 17.91 0.15
N LYS A 184 -0.67 18.92 -0.15
CA LYS A 184 -0.26 20.32 -0.41
C LYS A 184 0.61 20.87 0.74
N SER A 185 0.18 20.70 1.98
CA SER A 185 0.91 21.19 3.15
C SER A 185 2.28 20.53 3.33
N ALA A 186 2.40 19.24 3.05
CA ALA A 186 3.67 18.54 3.08
C ALA A 186 4.61 18.98 1.94
N ALA A 187 4.06 19.18 0.74
CA ALA A 187 4.80 19.70 -0.41
C ALA A 187 5.39 21.08 -0.14
N LEU A 188 4.58 22.03 0.34
CA LEU A 188 5.00 23.39 0.69
C LEU A 188 6.10 23.38 1.76
N LYS A 189 5.95 22.58 2.82
CA LYS A 189 6.99 22.43 3.85
C LYS A 189 8.32 21.95 3.28
N LYS A 190 8.31 21.01 2.33
CA LYS A 190 9.54 20.49 1.71
C LYS A 190 10.21 21.50 0.79
N ILE A 191 9.42 22.26 0.03
CA ILE A 191 9.90 23.35 -0.80
C ILE A 191 10.59 24.41 0.07
N TRP A 192 9.94 24.86 1.14
CA TRP A 192 10.50 25.84 2.07
C TRP A 192 11.76 25.32 2.78
N ALA A 193 11.75 24.07 3.24
CA ALA A 193 12.86 23.46 3.94
C ALA A 193 14.14 23.41 3.09
N ARG A 194 14.04 23.21 1.76
CA ARG A 194 15.21 23.25 0.86
C ARG A 194 15.89 24.61 0.87
N HIS A 195 15.11 25.69 0.77
CA HIS A 195 15.66 27.06 0.82
C HIS A 195 16.29 27.37 2.17
N GLN A 196 15.62 27.02 3.28
CA GLN A 196 16.20 27.21 4.61
C GLN A 196 17.50 26.41 4.84
N ALA A 197 17.58 25.18 4.33
CA ALA A 197 18.80 24.38 4.39
C ALA A 197 19.96 25.08 3.65
N LEU A 198 19.69 25.69 2.50
CA LEU A 198 20.68 26.46 1.75
C LEU A 198 21.11 27.72 2.50
N MET A 199 20.16 28.50 3.04
CA MET A 199 20.46 29.72 3.81
C MET A 199 21.28 29.43 5.05
N THR A 200 20.90 28.41 5.82
CA THR A 200 21.63 28.02 7.03
C THR A 200 23.03 27.49 6.70
N SER A 201 23.20 26.75 5.60
CA SER A 201 24.51 26.31 5.12
C SER A 201 25.40 27.51 4.76
N ARG A 202 24.87 28.51 4.03
CA ARG A 202 25.60 29.74 3.70
C ARG A 202 26.02 30.53 4.94
N ALA A 203 25.12 30.69 5.91
CA ALA A 203 25.42 31.37 7.17
C ALA A 203 26.55 30.67 7.95
N LYS A 204 26.53 29.33 8.02
CA LYS A 204 27.60 28.54 8.66
C LYS A 204 28.94 28.68 7.94
N ALA A 205 28.94 28.70 6.61
CA ALA A 205 30.14 28.89 5.81
C ALA A 205 30.75 30.28 6.04
N ALA A 206 29.94 31.34 6.04
CA ALA A 206 30.39 32.70 6.32
C ALA A 206 30.98 32.85 7.73
N ALA A 207 30.34 32.26 8.74
CA ALA A 207 30.84 32.29 10.13
C ALA A 207 32.18 31.55 10.28
N THR A 208 32.37 30.45 9.57
CA THR A 208 33.64 29.69 9.59
C THR A 208 34.75 30.45 8.87
N ALA A 209 34.45 31.05 7.71
CA ALA A 209 35.42 31.85 6.96
C ALA A 209 35.88 33.08 7.75
N GLY A 210 34.97 33.77 8.45
CA GLY A 210 35.32 34.91 9.29
C GLY A 210 36.18 34.56 10.52
N ARG A 211 36.14 33.31 10.99
CA ARG A 211 36.97 32.83 12.12
C ARG A 211 38.39 32.43 11.70
N ILE A 212 38.59 32.03 10.44
CA ILE A 212 39.92 31.61 9.94
C ILE A 212 40.71 32.81 9.39
N ALA A 213 40.03 33.90 9.04
CA ALA A 213 40.62 35.14 8.52
C ALA A 213 40.94 36.21 9.61
N GLY A 214 40.71 35.91 10.90
CA GLY A 214 41.09 36.74 12.03
C GLY A 214 42.20 36.08 12.84
#